data_AF-A0A0N4Z2W3-F1
#
_entry.id   AF-A0A0N4Z2W3-F1
#
_cell.length_a   1.000
_cell.length_b   1.000
_cell.length_c   1.000
_cell.angle_alpha   90.00
_cell.angle_beta   90.00
_cell.angle_gamma   90.00
#
_symmetry.space_group_name_H-M   'P 1'
#
loop_
_entity.id
_entity.type
_entity.pdbx_description
1 polymer ?
#
loop_
_entity_poly.entity_id
_entity_poly.type
_entity_poly.pdbx_seq_one_letter_code
_entity_poly.pdbx_strand_id
1 'polypeptide(L)'
;QQVDLSFADLKLLNYHFCNKTVKPKKRNVCQNGGFVHPKNTSRCICPNGFRHPNCAKILKSNETCQNNTGYINLTASKTFILKGNGTNNCTYLIKAPKDHKIKIRIREVNTKKVKKGQKCSPEMGLEIKHRNDFAPAGLCLCGNYSHLKFRSMSNKVMVLYRGKGEFNRISLRLTSVPRTNGTESEAKETTQVITTTTKKETTIKKKKEVKKKDQKKDKKKN
;
A
#
# COMPACT_ATOMS: atom_id res chain seq x y z
N GLN A 1 -13.44 15.81 9.85
CA GLN A 1 -12.60 14.94 9.02
C GLN A 1 -13.05 15.14 7.58
N GLN A 2 -12.23 15.73 6.72
CA GLN A 2 -12.56 15.84 5.29
C GLN A 2 -12.20 14.50 4.65
N VAL A 3 -13.20 13.77 4.16
CA VAL A 3 -13.01 12.51 3.45
C VAL A 3 -12.89 12.87 1.98
N ASP A 4 -11.66 12.86 1.46
CA ASP A 4 -11.45 13.03 0.03
C ASP A 4 -11.99 11.80 -0.72
N LEU A 5 -12.57 12.06 -1.90
CA LEU A 5 -13.03 11.02 -2.80
C LEU A 5 -11.86 10.17 -3.28
N SER A 6 -12.06 8.85 -3.36
CA SER A 6 -11.04 7.99 -3.97
C SER A 6 -10.97 8.23 -5.48
N PHE A 7 -9.87 7.82 -6.10
CA PHE A 7 -9.74 7.88 -7.56
C PHE A 7 -10.87 7.15 -8.29
N ALA A 8 -11.32 6.01 -7.75
CA ALA A 8 -12.42 5.25 -8.33
C ALA A 8 -13.74 6.02 -8.26
N ASP A 9 -13.99 6.73 -7.16
CA ASP A 9 -15.19 7.58 -7.01
C ASP A 9 -15.15 8.75 -8.00
N LEU A 10 -13.99 9.41 -8.14
CA LEU A 10 -13.80 10.47 -9.13
C LEU A 10 -14.02 9.97 -10.57
N LYS A 11 -13.51 8.77 -10.89
CA LYS A 11 -13.72 8.12 -12.19
C LYS A 11 -15.20 7.84 -12.44
N LEU A 12 -15.91 7.32 -11.43
CA LEU A 12 -17.34 7.02 -11.50
C LEU A 12 -18.16 8.29 -11.72
N LEU A 13 -17.92 9.33 -10.91
CA LEU A 13 -18.59 10.63 -11.07
C LEU A 13 -18.31 11.24 -12.44
N ASN A 14 -17.05 11.23 -12.91
CA ASN A 14 -16.71 11.74 -14.24
C ASN A 14 -17.43 10.97 -15.35
N TYR A 15 -17.58 9.65 -15.21
CA TYR A 15 -18.34 8.83 -16.15
C TYR A 15 -19.82 9.22 -16.19
N HIS A 16 -20.45 9.44 -15.05
CA HIS A 16 -21.87 9.80 -14.99
C HIS A 16 -22.16 11.24 -15.43
N PHE A 17 -21.35 12.21 -15.01
CA PHE A 17 -21.65 13.63 -15.19
C PHE A 17 -20.90 14.31 -16.35
N CYS A 18 -19.74 13.79 -16.76
CA CYS A 18 -18.87 14.48 -17.72
C CYS A 18 -18.65 13.73 -19.04
N ASN A 19 -19.11 12.49 -19.17
CA ASN A 19 -18.84 11.70 -20.37
C ASN A 19 -19.64 12.17 -21.60
N LYS A 20 -20.81 12.80 -21.39
CA LYS A 20 -21.68 13.31 -22.47
C LYS A 20 -21.25 14.69 -23.02
N THR A 21 -20.47 15.46 -22.28
CA THR A 21 -20.04 16.81 -22.67
C THR A 21 -18.81 16.84 -23.59
N VAL A 22 -18.18 15.68 -23.83
CA VAL A 22 -16.93 15.57 -24.60
C VAL A 22 -17.21 15.05 -26.02
N LYS A 23 -16.92 15.88 -27.04
CA LYS A 23 -17.03 15.47 -28.46
C LYS A 23 -16.06 14.30 -28.76
N PRO A 24 -16.51 13.19 -29.38
CA PRO A 24 -15.71 11.97 -29.56
C PRO A 24 -14.38 12.18 -30.29
N LYS A 25 -14.35 13.07 -31.29
CA LYS A 25 -13.19 13.29 -32.18
C LYS A 25 -11.99 13.99 -31.51
N LYS A 26 -12.11 14.47 -30.26
CA LYS A 26 -11.04 15.20 -29.52
C LYS A 26 -10.59 14.49 -28.24
N ARG A 27 -10.88 13.19 -28.11
CA ARG A 27 -10.70 12.45 -26.86
C ARG A 27 -9.36 11.70 -26.85
N ASN A 28 -8.49 12.01 -25.89
CA ASN A 28 -7.30 11.19 -25.65
C ASN A 28 -7.71 9.81 -25.11
N VAL A 29 -7.00 8.75 -25.53
CA VAL A 29 -7.22 7.38 -25.05
C VAL A 29 -6.44 7.18 -23.76
N CYS A 30 -7.16 7.12 -22.63
CA CYS A 30 -6.56 6.91 -21.32
C CYS A 30 -6.28 5.42 -21.09
N GLN A 31 -5.06 5.11 -20.64
CA GLN A 31 -4.63 3.75 -20.36
C GLN A 31 -4.68 3.44 -18.86
N ASN A 32 -4.50 2.15 -18.54
CA ASN A 32 -4.28 1.67 -17.16
C ASN A 32 -5.30 2.18 -16.14
N GLY A 33 -6.58 2.29 -16.52
CA GLY A 33 -7.65 2.71 -15.62
C GLY A 33 -7.88 4.22 -15.51
N GLY A 34 -7.08 5.05 -16.19
CA GLY A 34 -7.30 6.50 -16.25
C GLY A 34 -8.58 6.90 -16.98
N PHE A 35 -8.99 8.15 -16.77
CA PHE A 35 -10.17 8.73 -17.43
C PHE A 35 -9.87 10.14 -17.94
N VAL A 36 -10.64 10.58 -18.93
CA VAL A 36 -10.39 11.86 -19.61
C VAL A 36 -10.72 13.01 -18.68
N HIS A 37 -9.86 14.03 -18.66
CA HIS A 37 -10.08 15.20 -17.83
C HIS A 37 -11.30 15.99 -18.32
N PRO A 38 -12.28 16.32 -17.45
CA PRO A 38 -13.58 16.84 -17.86
C PRO A 38 -13.50 18.20 -18.59
N LYS A 39 -12.53 19.03 -18.22
CA LYS A 39 -12.30 20.36 -18.85
C LYS A 39 -11.24 20.37 -19.96
N ASN A 40 -10.46 19.30 -20.14
CA ASN A 40 -9.36 19.28 -21.10
C ASN A 40 -9.21 17.86 -21.67
N THR A 41 -9.84 17.63 -22.81
CA THR A 41 -10.02 16.30 -23.40
C THR A 41 -8.73 15.72 -23.98
N SER A 42 -7.68 16.55 -24.11
CA SER A 42 -6.35 16.17 -24.57
C SER A 42 -5.50 15.50 -23.48
N ARG A 43 -5.93 15.51 -22.22
CA ARG A 43 -5.23 14.87 -21.10
C ARG A 43 -6.12 13.94 -20.29
N CYS A 44 -5.49 12.95 -19.68
CA CYS A 44 -6.12 12.00 -18.78
C CYS A 44 -5.78 12.31 -17.33
N ILE A 45 -6.74 12.09 -16.43
CA ILE A 45 -6.49 11.97 -14.99
C ILE A 45 -6.05 10.52 -14.74
N CYS A 46 -4.88 10.36 -14.14
CA CYS A 46 -4.20 9.07 -14.03
C CYS A 46 -4.28 8.46 -12.63
N PRO A 47 -4.49 7.13 -12.51
CA PRO A 47 -4.42 6.46 -11.22
C PRO A 47 -3.03 6.60 -10.60
N ASN A 48 -2.96 6.42 -9.28
CA ASN A 48 -1.70 6.52 -8.57
C ASN A 48 -0.63 5.59 -9.19
N GLY A 49 0.57 6.13 -9.41
CA GLY A 49 1.68 5.45 -10.05
C GLY A 49 1.80 5.62 -11.57
N PHE A 50 0.80 6.19 -12.25
CA PHE A 50 0.86 6.55 -13.67
C PHE A 50 0.94 8.06 -13.87
N ARG A 51 1.50 8.48 -15.01
CA ARG A 51 1.67 9.90 -15.34
C ARG A 51 1.00 10.31 -16.64
N HIS A 52 0.71 11.61 -16.72
CA HIS A 52 0.25 12.32 -17.91
C HIS A 52 1.17 12.09 -19.13
N PRO A 53 0.65 12.25 -20.36
CA PRO A 53 -0.69 12.75 -20.69
C PRO A 53 -1.80 11.69 -20.75
N ASN A 54 -1.48 10.41 -20.95
CA ASN A 54 -2.44 9.34 -21.24
C ASN A 54 -2.37 8.14 -20.29
N CYS A 55 -1.61 8.26 -19.19
CA CYS A 55 -1.44 7.21 -18.18
C CYS A 55 -0.73 5.94 -18.69
N ALA A 56 -0.06 6.01 -19.84
CA ALA A 56 0.68 4.89 -20.41
C ALA A 56 2.00 4.63 -19.67
N LYS A 57 2.62 5.68 -19.12
CA LYS A 57 3.93 5.62 -18.44
C LYS A 57 3.75 5.69 -16.93
N ILE A 58 4.63 5.03 -16.19
CA ILE A 58 4.70 5.14 -14.74
C ILE A 58 5.35 6.46 -14.28
N LEU A 59 5.08 6.85 -13.03
CA LEU A 59 5.81 7.91 -12.35
C LEU A 59 7.30 7.57 -12.23
N LYS A 60 8.17 8.57 -12.39
CA LYS A 60 9.62 8.40 -12.24
C LYS A 60 9.95 8.07 -10.78
N SER A 61 10.76 7.05 -10.58
CA SER A 61 11.29 6.69 -9.26
C SER A 61 12.51 7.55 -8.91
N ASN A 62 12.85 7.66 -7.63
CA ASN A 62 14.18 8.12 -7.23
C ASN A 62 15.27 7.22 -7.83
N GLU A 63 16.46 7.78 -8.06
CA GLU A 63 17.58 7.07 -8.71
C GLU A 63 18.16 5.94 -7.86
N THR A 64 17.97 6.02 -6.55
CA THR A 64 18.34 5.03 -5.53
C THR A 64 17.40 3.82 -5.49
N CYS A 65 16.27 3.87 -6.19
CA CYS A 65 15.33 2.78 -6.26
C CYS A 65 15.91 1.62 -7.08
N GLN A 66 15.73 0.39 -6.61
CA GLN A 66 16.14 -0.81 -7.36
C GLN A 66 15.48 -0.80 -8.75
N ASN A 67 16.23 -0.94 -9.85
CA ASN A 67 15.74 -0.78 -11.23
C ASN A 67 15.21 0.63 -11.52
N ASN A 68 16.09 1.47 -12.05
CA ASN A 68 15.86 2.89 -12.32
C ASN A 68 14.72 3.15 -13.32
N THR A 69 14.40 2.19 -14.20
CA THR A 69 13.29 2.33 -15.16
C THR A 69 11.92 2.14 -14.50
N GLY A 70 11.88 1.39 -13.39
CA GLY A 70 10.65 0.95 -12.73
C GLY A 70 9.88 -0.17 -13.45
N TYR A 71 10.30 -0.59 -14.66
CA TYR A 71 9.66 -1.70 -15.38
C TYR A 71 10.37 -3.01 -15.11
N ILE A 72 9.64 -4.01 -14.63
CA ILE A 72 10.18 -5.33 -14.29
C ILE A 72 9.39 -6.39 -15.05
N ASN A 73 10.04 -7.09 -15.97
CA ASN A 73 9.45 -8.22 -16.67
C ASN A 73 9.88 -9.53 -15.98
N LEU A 74 8.90 -10.28 -15.47
CA LEU A 74 9.14 -11.61 -14.92
C LEU A 74 9.17 -12.64 -16.03
N THR A 75 10.12 -13.57 -15.94
CA THR A 75 10.16 -14.78 -16.77
C THR A 75 9.54 -15.95 -16.02
N ALA A 76 9.07 -16.96 -16.76
CA ALA A 76 8.64 -18.22 -16.16
C ALA A 76 9.81 -18.81 -15.35
N SER A 77 9.50 -19.36 -14.17
CA SER A 77 10.46 -20.05 -13.29
C SER A 77 11.47 -19.19 -12.51
N LYS A 78 11.60 -17.88 -12.78
CA LYS A 78 12.48 -17.00 -11.99
C LYS A 78 11.72 -16.25 -10.89
N THR A 79 12.39 -16.15 -9.75
CA THR A 79 11.93 -15.35 -8.62
C THR A 79 12.63 -14.00 -8.63
N PHE A 80 11.86 -12.92 -8.55
CA PHE A 80 12.38 -11.57 -8.40
C PHE A 80 12.21 -11.11 -6.95
N ILE A 81 13.28 -10.54 -6.37
CA ILE A 81 13.23 -9.91 -5.05
C ILE A 81 13.26 -8.40 -5.24
N LEU A 82 12.16 -7.76 -4.87
CA LEU A 82 12.02 -6.31 -4.88
C LEU A 82 12.29 -5.78 -3.48
N LYS A 83 13.25 -4.86 -3.36
CA LYS A 83 13.61 -4.17 -2.13
C LYS A 83 13.49 -2.66 -2.31
N GLY A 84 13.12 -1.98 -1.24
CA GLY A 84 13.17 -0.53 -1.13
C GLY A 84 13.60 -0.19 0.29
N ASN A 85 14.43 0.84 0.46
CA ASN A 85 15.00 1.24 1.74
C ASN A 85 14.93 2.75 1.90
N GLY A 86 14.96 3.23 3.15
CA GLY A 86 15.09 4.63 3.50
C GLY A 86 13.97 5.52 2.98
N THR A 87 14.29 6.80 2.90
CA THR A 87 13.43 7.85 2.35
C THR A 87 13.50 7.84 0.83
N ASN A 88 12.61 7.06 0.20
CA ASN A 88 12.59 6.90 -1.25
C ASN A 88 11.14 6.76 -1.77
N ASN A 89 10.90 7.30 -2.96
CA ASN A 89 9.67 7.16 -3.71
C ASN A 89 9.92 6.31 -4.95
N CYS A 90 9.58 5.02 -4.85
CA CYS A 90 9.79 4.06 -5.92
C CYS A 90 8.45 3.60 -6.49
N THR A 91 8.33 3.61 -7.81
CA THR A 91 7.17 3.10 -8.53
C THR A 91 7.61 2.00 -9.47
N TYR A 92 6.98 0.84 -9.35
CA TYR A 92 7.30 -0.35 -10.13
C TYR A 92 6.08 -0.88 -10.86
N LEU A 93 6.21 -1.12 -12.16
CA LEU A 93 5.25 -1.90 -12.93
C LEU A 93 5.87 -3.25 -13.26
N ILE A 94 5.35 -4.28 -12.60
CA ILE A 94 5.77 -5.66 -12.78
C ILE A 94 4.82 -6.33 -13.76
N LYS A 95 5.38 -6.98 -14.78
CA LYS A 95 4.63 -7.67 -15.83
C LYS A 95 5.10 -9.12 -15.93
N ALA A 96 4.15 -10.05 -15.89
CA ALA A 96 4.33 -11.46 -16.19
C ALA A 96 3.80 -11.78 -17.60
N PRO A 97 4.10 -12.97 -18.15
CA PRO A 97 3.51 -13.45 -19.40
C PRO A 97 1.97 -13.39 -19.38
N LYS A 98 1.34 -13.32 -20.55
CA LYS A 98 -0.10 -13.01 -20.70
C LYS A 98 -1.01 -13.96 -19.90
N ASP A 99 -0.69 -15.24 -19.90
CA ASP A 99 -1.50 -16.29 -19.26
C ASP A 99 -1.02 -16.63 -17.85
N HIS A 100 -0.32 -15.70 -17.20
CA HIS A 100 0.18 -15.86 -15.84
C HIS A 100 -0.44 -14.85 -14.88
N LYS A 101 -0.45 -15.21 -13.60
CA LYS A 101 -0.65 -14.30 -12.46
C LYS A 101 0.70 -14.10 -11.77
N ILE A 102 0.80 -13.07 -10.96
CA ILE A 102 1.98 -12.79 -10.14
C ILE A 102 1.66 -13.23 -8.70
N LYS A 103 2.41 -14.22 -8.21
CA LYS A 103 2.41 -14.58 -6.79
C LYS A 103 3.26 -13.59 -6.02
N ILE A 104 2.66 -12.93 -5.05
CA ILE A 104 3.29 -11.91 -4.22
C ILE A 104 3.46 -12.48 -2.82
N ARG A 105 4.70 -12.47 -2.31
CA ARG A 105 5.00 -12.78 -0.91
C ARG A 105 5.72 -11.60 -0.29
N ILE A 106 5.10 -10.97 0.69
CA ILE A 106 5.68 -9.88 1.45
C ILE A 106 6.51 -10.49 2.57
N ARG A 107 7.82 -10.31 2.52
CA ARG A 107 8.73 -10.75 3.57
C ARG A 107 8.75 -9.75 4.71
N GLU A 108 8.87 -8.48 4.34
CA GLU A 108 9.01 -7.38 5.28
C GLU A 108 8.40 -6.12 4.69
N VAL A 109 7.65 -5.41 5.51
CA VAL A 109 7.29 -4.01 5.38
C VAL A 109 7.60 -3.39 6.71
N ASN A 110 8.42 -2.36 6.71
CA ASN A 110 8.63 -1.47 7.83
C ASN A 110 8.48 -0.05 7.29
N THR A 111 7.36 0.58 7.59
CA THR A 111 7.03 1.94 7.18
C THR A 111 6.47 2.70 8.38
N LYS A 112 6.30 4.02 8.25
CA LYS A 112 5.70 4.82 9.32
C LYS A 112 4.29 4.32 9.63
N LYS A 113 4.03 4.01 10.91
CA LYS A 113 2.68 3.70 11.40
C LYS A 113 1.77 4.91 11.24
N VAL A 114 0.50 4.65 10.90
CA VAL A 114 -0.53 5.69 10.88
C VAL A 114 -0.82 6.20 12.30
N LYS A 115 -1.27 7.45 12.41
CA LYS A 115 -1.72 8.00 13.69
C LYS A 115 -3.00 7.30 14.15
N LYS A 116 -3.28 7.32 15.46
CA LYS A 116 -4.54 6.79 16.01
C LYS A 116 -5.74 7.44 15.32
N GLY A 117 -6.67 6.63 14.82
CA GLY A 117 -7.85 7.09 14.07
C GLY A 117 -7.63 7.39 12.59
N GLN A 118 -6.39 7.28 12.07
CA GLN A 118 -6.09 7.47 10.66
C GLN A 118 -6.06 6.12 9.92
N LYS A 119 -6.64 6.08 8.71
CA LYS A 119 -6.57 4.91 7.82
C LYS A 119 -5.26 4.90 7.04
N CYS A 120 -4.68 3.71 6.83
CA CYS A 120 -3.56 3.55 5.89
C CYS A 120 -4.09 3.77 4.46
N SER A 121 -3.53 4.76 3.79
CA SER A 121 -3.99 5.21 2.49
C SER A 121 -2.81 5.23 1.49
N PRO A 122 -3.07 5.38 0.18
CA PRO A 122 -2.01 5.61 -0.80
C PRO A 122 -1.04 6.71 -0.36
N GLU A 123 0.21 6.64 -0.82
CA GLU A 123 1.28 7.60 -0.51
C GLU A 123 1.77 7.65 0.97
N MET A 124 1.30 6.75 1.82
CA MET A 124 1.69 6.69 3.24
C MET A 124 2.72 5.61 3.59
N GLY A 125 2.97 4.65 2.69
CA GLY A 125 3.86 3.52 2.95
C GLY A 125 4.03 2.66 1.70
N LEU A 126 3.61 1.39 1.77
CA LEU A 126 3.58 0.49 0.62
C LEU A 126 2.15 0.39 0.07
N GLU A 127 1.97 0.61 -1.23
CA GLU A 127 0.75 0.28 -1.96
C GLU A 127 1.04 -0.81 -3.00
N ILE A 128 0.22 -1.86 -3.03
CA ILE A 128 0.29 -2.92 -4.04
C ILE A 128 -1.03 -2.98 -4.79
N LYS A 129 -1.05 -2.54 -6.04
CA LYS A 129 -2.20 -2.70 -6.93
C LYS A 129 -2.08 -4.01 -7.68
N HIS A 130 -2.91 -4.99 -7.29
CA HIS A 130 -2.86 -6.37 -7.79
C HIS A 130 -4.16 -6.82 -8.49
N ARG A 131 -5.14 -5.93 -8.65
CA ARG A 131 -6.42 -6.18 -9.32
C ARG A 131 -6.29 -6.03 -10.85
N ASN A 132 -7.40 -6.23 -11.56
CA ASN A 132 -7.46 -6.07 -13.02
C ASN A 132 -7.45 -4.60 -13.48
N ASP A 133 -8.07 -3.71 -12.71
CA ASP A 133 -8.04 -2.26 -12.92
C ASP A 133 -7.10 -1.61 -11.89
N PHE A 134 -6.27 -0.66 -12.34
CA PHE A 134 -5.39 0.14 -11.49
C PHE A 134 -6.07 1.39 -10.92
N ALA A 135 -7.28 1.73 -11.36
CA ALA A 135 -8.03 2.90 -10.88
C ALA A 135 -8.28 2.87 -9.36
N PRO A 136 -8.78 1.78 -8.74
CA PRO A 136 -8.95 1.75 -7.30
C PRO A 136 -7.62 1.75 -6.54
N ALA A 137 -7.64 2.19 -5.28
CA ALA A 137 -6.51 1.99 -4.38
C ALA A 137 -6.17 0.49 -4.24
N GLY A 138 -4.88 0.20 -4.13
CA GLY A 138 -4.37 -1.15 -3.88
C GLY A 138 -4.38 -1.52 -2.41
N LEU A 139 -3.76 -2.65 -2.09
CA LEU A 139 -3.47 -3.03 -0.71
C LEU A 139 -2.44 -2.04 -0.14
N CYS A 140 -2.87 -1.19 0.79
CA CYS A 140 -2.03 -0.21 1.47
C CYS A 140 -1.54 -0.77 2.81
N LEU A 141 -0.23 -0.80 3.04
CA LEU A 141 0.42 -1.30 4.25
C LEU A 141 1.29 -0.19 4.86
N CYS A 142 0.94 0.21 6.08
CA CYS A 142 1.61 1.26 6.86
C CYS A 142 1.99 0.72 8.24
N GLY A 143 3.26 0.80 8.64
CA GLY A 143 3.78 0.13 9.83
C GLY A 143 4.57 -1.12 9.49
N ASN A 144 4.43 -2.14 10.36
CA ASN A 144 5.21 -3.38 10.27
C ASN A 144 4.33 -4.54 9.84
N TYR A 145 4.70 -5.20 8.73
CA TYR A 145 4.03 -6.40 8.23
C TYR A 145 5.05 -7.41 7.73
N SER A 146 4.74 -8.70 7.90
CA SER A 146 5.56 -9.80 7.39
C SER A 146 4.68 -11.00 7.05
N HIS A 147 5.23 -11.94 6.28
CA HIS A 147 4.61 -13.23 5.95
C HIS A 147 3.27 -13.21 5.20
N LEU A 148 2.90 -12.08 4.59
CA LEU A 148 1.68 -12.00 3.76
C LEU A 148 1.92 -12.65 2.39
N LYS A 149 0.93 -13.38 1.88
CA LYS A 149 1.00 -14.06 0.57
C LYS A 149 -0.35 -13.97 -0.15
N PHE A 150 -0.32 -13.59 -1.42
CA PHE A 150 -1.51 -13.54 -2.27
C PHE A 150 -1.13 -13.60 -3.76
N ARG A 151 -2.13 -13.72 -4.64
CA ARG A 151 -1.96 -13.71 -6.10
C ARG A 151 -2.60 -12.45 -6.68
N SER A 152 -2.03 -11.92 -7.75
CA SER A 152 -2.69 -10.90 -8.54
C SER A 152 -3.84 -11.47 -9.37
N MET A 153 -4.82 -10.63 -9.70
CA MET A 153 -5.91 -10.97 -10.62
C MET A 153 -5.46 -10.89 -12.09
N SER A 154 -4.58 -9.94 -12.40
CA SER A 154 -4.00 -9.76 -13.74
C SER A 154 -2.54 -10.23 -13.81
N ASN A 155 -1.96 -10.23 -15.02
CA ASN A 155 -0.54 -10.47 -15.22
C ASN A 155 0.33 -9.23 -14.96
N LYS A 156 -0.26 -8.13 -14.48
CA LYS A 156 0.43 -6.90 -14.11
C LYS A 156 0.17 -6.57 -12.64
N VAL A 157 1.22 -6.10 -11.96
CA VAL A 157 1.15 -5.60 -10.59
C VAL A 157 1.90 -4.28 -10.54
N MET A 158 1.32 -3.30 -9.85
CA MET A 158 2.03 -2.08 -9.53
C MET A 158 2.38 -2.07 -8.05
N VAL A 159 3.64 -1.76 -7.75
CA VAL A 159 4.14 -1.60 -6.39
C VAL A 159 4.63 -0.17 -6.23
N LEU A 160 4.07 0.54 -5.26
CA LEU A 160 4.48 1.89 -4.91
C LEU A 160 5.03 1.90 -3.49
N TYR A 161 6.31 2.23 -3.36
CA TYR A 161 6.98 2.43 -2.08
C TYR A 161 7.17 3.92 -1.83
N ARG A 162 6.73 4.40 -0.67
CA ARG A 162 6.88 5.78 -0.20
C ARG A 162 7.47 5.80 1.20
N GLY A 163 8.78 5.60 1.27
CA GLY A 163 9.53 5.69 2.51
C GLY A 163 9.73 7.14 2.93
N LYS A 164 9.49 7.46 4.20
CA LYS A 164 9.62 8.82 4.79
C LYS A 164 10.61 8.89 5.95
N GLY A 165 11.54 7.94 6.03
CA GLY A 165 12.39 7.73 7.19
C GLY A 165 13.44 6.69 6.88
N GLU A 166 14.61 6.86 7.48
CA GLU A 166 15.83 6.11 7.18
C GLU A 166 15.69 4.60 7.37
N PHE A 167 14.97 4.18 8.41
CA PHE A 167 14.77 2.76 8.73
C PHE A 167 13.63 2.09 7.97
N ASN A 168 12.86 2.87 7.18
CA ASN A 168 11.78 2.29 6.40
C ASN A 168 12.37 1.35 5.35
N ARG A 169 11.75 0.20 5.16
CA ARG A 169 12.15 -0.76 4.15
C ARG A 169 11.01 -1.68 3.75
N ILE A 170 11.13 -2.24 2.56
CA ILE A 170 10.25 -3.29 2.06
C ILE A 170 11.07 -4.41 1.42
N SER A 171 10.54 -5.61 1.47
CA SER A 171 11.10 -6.79 0.80
C SER A 171 9.96 -7.68 0.31
N LEU A 172 9.81 -7.78 -1.00
CA LEU A 172 8.79 -8.58 -1.67
C LEU A 172 9.47 -9.64 -2.54
N ARG A 173 8.93 -10.86 -2.50
CA ARG A 173 9.27 -11.94 -3.43
C ARG A 173 8.14 -12.08 -4.45
N LEU A 174 8.46 -11.87 -5.71
CA LEU A 174 7.54 -11.90 -6.84
C LEU A 174 7.88 -13.10 -7.75
N THR A 175 6.88 -13.89 -8.10
CA THR A 175 7.06 -15.05 -8.98
C THR A 175 5.92 -15.11 -9.99
N SER A 176 6.24 -15.33 -11.26
CA SER A 176 5.26 -15.61 -12.30
C SER A 176 4.70 -17.03 -12.14
N VAL A 177 3.38 -17.19 -12.13
CA VAL A 177 2.71 -18.50 -12.04
C VAL A 177 1.63 -18.60 -13.11
N PRO A 178 1.48 -19.74 -13.81
CA PRO A 178 0.39 -19.92 -14.78
C PRO A 178 -0.98 -19.66 -14.16
N ARG A 179 -1.91 -19.12 -14.95
CA ARG A 179 -3.33 -19.08 -14.58
C ARG A 179 -3.86 -20.50 -14.53
N THR A 180 -4.35 -20.93 -13.38
CA THR A 180 -5.09 -22.19 -13.26
C THR A 180 -6.52 -21.97 -13.73
N ASN A 181 -7.03 -22.82 -14.63
CA ASN A 181 -8.41 -22.77 -15.14
C ASN A 181 -9.46 -23.34 -14.15
N GLY A 182 -9.10 -23.55 -12.88
CA GLY A 182 -10.02 -24.01 -11.85
C GLY A 182 -10.72 -22.84 -11.16
N THR A 183 -12.02 -23.00 -10.91
CA THR A 183 -12.89 -22.18 -10.05
C THR A 183 -12.19 -21.86 -8.73
N GLU A 184 -11.49 -20.72 -8.66
CA GLU A 184 -10.98 -20.17 -7.40
C GLU A 184 -12.19 -19.60 -6.65
N SER A 185 -12.88 -20.47 -5.90
CA SER A 185 -13.67 -20.06 -4.73
C SER A 185 -12.84 -19.07 -3.94
N GLU A 186 -13.43 -17.92 -3.65
CA GLU A 186 -12.91 -16.89 -2.77
C GLU A 186 -12.24 -17.54 -1.56
N ALA A 187 -10.93 -17.35 -1.43
CA ALA A 187 -10.21 -17.83 -0.28
C ALA A 187 -10.78 -17.13 0.95
N LYS A 188 -11.43 -17.92 1.82
CA LYS A 188 -11.79 -17.55 3.19
C LYS A 188 -10.66 -16.72 3.79
N GLU A 189 -11.02 -15.51 4.19
CA GLU A 189 -10.20 -14.62 4.97
C GLU A 189 -9.89 -15.32 6.30
N THR A 190 -8.74 -15.97 6.42
CA THR A 190 -8.26 -16.49 7.69
C THR A 190 -7.78 -15.31 8.52
N THR A 191 -8.69 -14.75 9.33
CA THR A 191 -8.34 -13.88 10.45
C THR A 191 -7.52 -14.69 11.44
N GLN A 192 -6.19 -14.58 11.38
CA GLN A 192 -5.35 -14.96 12.51
C GLN A 192 -5.31 -13.78 13.48
N VAL A 193 -6.07 -13.92 14.56
CA VAL A 193 -6.00 -13.07 15.75
C VAL A 193 -4.57 -13.15 16.29
N ILE A 194 -3.81 -12.06 16.20
CA ILE A 194 -2.53 -11.93 16.88
C ILE A 194 -2.83 -11.70 18.36
N THR A 195 -2.75 -12.76 19.15
CA THR A 195 -2.78 -12.68 20.61
C THR A 195 -1.48 -12.03 21.08
N THR A 196 -1.52 -10.75 21.45
CA THR A 196 -0.43 -10.14 22.21
C THR A 196 -0.53 -10.57 23.66
N THR A 197 0.31 -11.52 24.06
CA THR A 197 0.52 -11.90 25.46
C THR A 197 1.12 -10.72 26.21
N THR A 198 0.31 -10.02 27.00
CA THR A 198 0.81 -9.06 27.99
C THR A 198 1.35 -9.85 29.16
N LYS A 199 2.68 -9.88 29.35
CA LYS A 199 3.28 -10.27 30.63
C LYS A 199 2.80 -9.25 31.67
N LYS A 200 1.83 -9.64 32.50
CA LYS A 200 1.56 -9.02 33.80
C LYS A 200 2.73 -9.43 34.70
N GLU A 201 3.69 -8.54 34.90
CA GLU A 201 4.55 -8.61 36.07
C GLU A 201 3.75 -8.17 37.28
N THR A 202 3.40 -9.19 38.06
CA THR A 202 2.83 -9.10 39.39
C THR A 202 3.90 -8.58 40.34
N THR A 203 3.87 -7.28 40.66
CA THR A 203 4.56 -6.76 41.86
C THR A 203 3.53 -6.05 42.73
N ILE A 204 2.67 -6.87 43.34
CA ILE A 204 1.75 -6.47 44.39
C ILE A 204 2.50 -6.56 45.72
N LYS A 205 2.39 -5.50 46.54
CA LYS A 205 2.60 -5.46 47.99
C LYS A 205 4.02 -5.70 48.52
N LYS A 206 4.82 -4.62 48.55
CA LYS A 206 5.75 -4.28 49.67
C LYS A 206 6.20 -2.82 49.56
N LYS A 207 5.24 -1.88 49.58
CA LYS A 207 5.50 -0.44 49.75
C LYS A 207 4.24 0.31 50.23
N LYS A 208 3.58 -0.26 51.24
CA LYS A 208 2.57 0.40 52.07
C LYS A 208 2.71 -0.10 53.51
N GLU A 209 3.92 0.04 54.06
CA GLU A 209 4.15 -0.08 55.52
C GLU A 209 5.31 0.78 56.04
N VAL A 210 5.80 1.73 55.22
CA VAL A 210 6.79 2.74 55.64
C VAL A 210 6.36 4.08 55.06
N LYS A 211 5.25 4.62 55.56
CA LYS A 211 4.84 6.04 55.45
C LYS A 211 3.66 6.33 56.37
N LYS A 212 3.74 5.82 57.61
CA LYS A 212 2.84 6.16 58.72
C LYS A 212 3.58 6.14 60.07
N LYS A 213 4.83 6.63 60.09
CA LYS A 213 5.62 6.82 61.32
C LYS A 213 6.33 8.17 61.48
N ASP A 214 6.21 9.10 60.54
CA ASP A 214 6.80 10.46 60.64
C ASP A 214 5.76 11.59 60.65
N GLN A 215 4.66 11.40 61.37
CA GLN A 215 3.71 12.48 61.73
C GLN A 215 3.25 12.39 63.19
N LYS A 216 4.13 11.93 64.07
CA LYS A 216 3.91 11.99 65.53
C LYS A 216 5.21 12.21 66.29
N LYS A 217 5.95 13.26 65.92
CA LYS A 217 7.08 13.78 66.72
C LYS A 217 7.35 15.27 66.45
N ASP A 218 6.29 16.09 66.39
CA ASP A 218 6.38 17.56 66.53
C ASP A 218 5.10 18.11 67.20
N LYS A 219 4.78 17.54 68.37
CA LYS A 219 3.87 18.13 69.36
C LYS A 219 4.21 17.59 70.76
N LYS A 220 5.44 17.87 71.19
CA LYS A 220 5.90 17.89 72.60
C LYS A 220 7.27 18.58 72.69
N LYS A 221 7.29 19.88 72.38
CA LYS A 221 8.24 20.88 72.88
C LYS A 221 7.68 22.28 72.60
N ASN A 222 6.59 22.55 73.31
CA ASN A 222 6.14 23.81 73.90
C ASN A 222 4.74 23.55 74.45
#